data_AF-A0A819YR09-F1
#
_entry.id   AF-A0A819YR09-F1
#
_cell.length_a   1.000
_cell.length_b   1.000
_cell.length_c   1.000
_cell.angle_alpha   90.00
_cell.angle_beta   90.00
_cell.angle_gamma   90.00
#
_symmetry.space_group_name_H-M   'P 1'
#
loop_
_entity.id
_entity.type
_entity.pdbx_description
1 polymer ?
#
loop_
_entity_poly.entity_id
_entity_poly.type
_entity_poly.pdbx_seq_one_letter_code
_entity_poly.pdbx_strand_id
1 'polypeptide(L)'
;MQFTVNRRLLKNNCIFFLLIFFVLEFVYITFFKEYDTHSPDIKFPSLDILSKEKDNKILSNKSIFGYLQPFSYPVSCENLFESDSDELKHALALLSDLRNSSLISDQYYNITKEQCNIYRSQRFNEKFHHEDTTKNRQFSLAFSILMYENVEQFERLLRIIYRPQNFYCIHVDRDASPAILQGVKSIVQCFDNVILASKQEKVLYATFSRLQADLNCMHDLIQYPSWKYLLNVANTELPLKSNSELVKILSIYHGYNDIEGRWKSKNPHRTEYVWQVIDTVGGSDQHGSHLRKT
;
A
#
# COMPACT_ATOMS: atom_id res chain seq x y z
N MET A 1 -5.19 11.01 3.86
CA MET A 1 -5.36 10.65 5.28
C MET A 1 -4.50 9.42 5.49
N GLN A 2 -3.56 9.47 6.43
CA GLN A 2 -2.74 8.32 6.80
C GLN A 2 -3.31 7.70 8.07
N PHE A 3 -3.27 6.38 8.16
CA PHE A 3 -3.74 5.63 9.30
C PHE A 3 -2.98 4.32 9.44
N THR A 4 -2.86 3.85 10.68
CA THR A 4 -2.44 2.50 11.01
C THR A 4 -3.57 1.78 11.73
N VAL A 5 -4.07 0.71 11.11
CA VAL A 5 -5.25 -0.02 11.59
C VAL A 5 -4.88 -1.45 11.95
N ASN A 6 -5.27 -1.89 13.14
CA ASN A 6 -5.12 -3.25 13.58
C ASN A 6 -6.10 -4.17 12.83
N ARG A 7 -5.61 -5.34 12.38
CA ARG A 7 -6.42 -6.34 11.68
C ARG A 7 -7.69 -6.74 12.43
N ARG A 8 -7.62 -6.82 13.77
CA ARG A 8 -8.77 -7.21 14.60
C ARG A 8 -9.93 -6.26 14.44
N LEU A 9 -9.71 -4.97 14.20
CA LEU A 9 -10.79 -4.02 13.94
C LEU A 9 -11.59 -4.43 12.70
N LEU A 10 -10.89 -4.77 11.62
CA LEU A 10 -11.51 -5.13 10.34
C LEU A 10 -12.23 -6.48 10.40
N LYS A 11 -11.68 -7.45 11.14
CA LYS A 11 -12.33 -8.75 11.37
C LYS A 11 -13.54 -8.62 12.29
N ASN A 12 -13.42 -7.81 13.34
CA ASN A 12 -14.44 -7.64 14.34
C ASN A 12 -15.55 -6.70 13.89
N ASN A 13 -15.53 -6.11 12.68
CA ASN A 13 -16.70 -5.41 12.17
C ASN A 13 -17.91 -6.33 11.99
N CYS A 14 -17.76 -7.66 11.90
CA CYS A 14 -18.91 -8.53 12.12
C CYS A 14 -19.32 -8.54 13.60
N ILE A 15 -18.42 -8.76 14.56
CA ILE A 15 -18.78 -8.92 15.98
C ILE A 15 -19.17 -7.61 16.67
N PHE A 16 -18.60 -6.47 16.30
CA PHE A 16 -18.84 -5.15 16.89
C PHE A 16 -20.09 -4.51 16.29
N PHE A 17 -20.33 -4.65 14.98
CA PHE A 17 -21.65 -4.36 14.44
C PHE A 17 -22.66 -5.37 14.93
N LEU A 18 -22.33 -6.66 15.10
CA LEU A 18 -23.22 -7.59 15.80
C LEU A 18 -23.44 -7.16 17.24
N LEU A 19 -22.45 -6.63 17.98
CA LEU A 19 -22.62 -6.18 19.37
C LEU A 19 -23.44 -4.89 19.46
N ILE A 20 -23.25 -3.94 18.54
CA ILE A 20 -24.09 -2.75 18.42
C ILE A 20 -25.49 -3.12 17.95
N PHE A 21 -25.59 -4.01 16.96
CA PHE A 21 -26.83 -4.60 16.51
C PHE A 21 -27.45 -5.42 17.63
N PHE A 22 -26.69 -6.08 18.51
CA PHE A 22 -27.14 -6.80 19.70
C PHE A 22 -27.52 -5.84 20.82
N VAL A 23 -26.94 -4.64 20.92
CA VAL A 23 -27.37 -3.62 21.89
C VAL A 23 -28.65 -2.92 21.38
N LEU A 24 -28.76 -2.66 20.08
CA LEU A 24 -29.96 -2.13 19.43
C LEU A 24 -31.08 -3.18 19.36
N GLU A 25 -30.73 -4.44 19.11
CA GLU A 25 -31.58 -5.62 19.24
C GLU A 25 -31.91 -5.86 20.71
N PHE A 26 -31.03 -5.67 21.69
CA PHE A 26 -31.37 -5.83 23.11
C PHE A 26 -32.40 -4.79 23.54
N VAL A 27 -32.32 -3.56 23.01
CA VAL A 27 -33.37 -2.55 23.15
C VAL A 27 -34.68 -2.98 22.46
N TYR A 28 -34.59 -3.55 21.26
CA TYR A 28 -35.73 -4.08 20.52
C TYR A 28 -36.35 -5.32 21.18
N ILE A 29 -35.55 -6.23 21.74
CA ILE A 29 -35.86 -7.50 22.39
C ILE A 29 -36.40 -7.26 23.81
N THR A 30 -35.95 -6.22 24.52
CA THR A 30 -36.65 -5.78 25.74
C THR A 30 -38.10 -5.35 25.46
N PHE A 31 -38.47 -5.10 24.21
CA PHE A 31 -39.82 -4.70 23.81
C PHE A 31 -40.54 -5.67 22.85
N PHE A 32 -39.85 -6.56 22.14
CA PHE A 32 -40.43 -7.46 21.15
C PHE A 32 -39.86 -8.88 21.26
N LYS A 33 -40.78 -9.75 21.65
CA LYS A 33 -40.73 -11.09 22.22
C LYS A 33 -40.26 -12.20 21.27
N GLU A 34 -39.47 -13.13 21.85
CA GLU A 34 -39.30 -14.59 21.62
C GLU A 34 -39.38 -15.19 20.21
N TYR A 35 -38.34 -15.94 19.78
CA TYR A 35 -38.32 -17.42 19.84
C TYR A 35 -36.96 -18.01 19.41
N ASP A 36 -36.66 -19.19 19.94
CA ASP A 36 -35.37 -19.91 19.96
C ASP A 36 -35.34 -21.12 19.00
N THR A 37 -34.14 -21.60 18.62
CA THR A 37 -33.64 -23.01 18.64
C THR A 37 -32.56 -23.40 17.58
N HIS A 38 -31.36 -23.75 18.10
CA HIS A 38 -30.34 -24.81 17.79
C HIS A 38 -29.94 -25.27 16.36
N SER A 39 -28.64 -25.18 15.94
CA SER A 39 -27.44 -26.09 16.10
C SER A 39 -27.29 -27.12 14.95
N PRO A 40 -26.11 -27.65 14.47
CA PRO A 40 -24.75 -27.67 15.05
C PRO A 40 -23.55 -27.43 14.07
N ASP A 41 -22.35 -27.66 14.61
CA ASP A 41 -20.98 -27.52 14.08
C ASP A 41 -20.63 -28.18 12.73
N ILE A 42 -19.76 -27.52 11.97
CA ILE A 42 -19.02 -28.10 10.83
C ILE A 42 -17.52 -28.08 11.15
N LYS A 43 -16.90 -29.27 11.13
CA LYS A 43 -15.45 -29.50 11.29
C LYS A 43 -14.69 -29.14 10.01
N PHE A 44 -13.55 -28.47 10.17
CA PHE A 44 -12.56 -28.25 9.11
C PHE A 44 -11.62 -29.46 8.95
N PRO A 45 -11.28 -29.86 7.72
CA PRO A 45 -10.21 -30.83 7.48
C PRO A 45 -8.82 -30.17 7.53
N SER A 46 -7.87 -30.91 8.09
CA SER A 46 -6.42 -30.68 8.13
C SER A 46 -5.73 -31.18 6.86
N LEU A 47 -4.76 -30.43 6.34
CA LEU A 47 -3.75 -30.94 5.41
C LEU A 47 -2.40 -30.26 5.66
N ASP A 48 -1.39 -31.09 5.93
CA ASP A 48 0.01 -30.72 6.11
C ASP A 48 0.90 -31.26 4.96
N ILE A 49 2.06 -30.62 4.82
CA ILE A 49 3.38 -31.08 4.31
C ILE A 49 3.79 -30.77 2.85
N LEU A 50 4.71 -29.78 2.73
CA LEU A 50 6.09 -29.78 2.15
C LEU A 50 6.39 -30.66 0.92
N SER A 51 7.32 -30.40 -0.01
CA SER A 51 8.42 -29.42 -0.26
C SER A 51 9.08 -29.81 -1.61
N LYS A 52 9.77 -28.89 -2.30
CA LYS A 52 11.21 -28.93 -2.66
C LYS A 52 11.57 -28.09 -3.89
N GLU A 53 12.73 -27.46 -3.75
CA GLU A 53 13.48 -26.63 -4.70
C GLU A 53 13.90 -27.35 -5.99
N LYS A 54 14.18 -26.55 -7.01
CA LYS A 54 15.27 -26.86 -7.94
C LYS A 54 15.96 -25.58 -8.41
N ASP A 55 17.22 -25.45 -8.02
CA ASP A 55 18.21 -24.56 -8.61
C ASP A 55 18.34 -24.78 -10.11
N ASN A 56 18.56 -23.70 -10.86
CA ASN A 56 19.40 -23.75 -12.05
C ASN A 56 20.13 -22.41 -12.26
N LYS A 57 21.44 -22.56 -12.39
CA LYS A 57 22.47 -21.56 -12.68
C LYS A 57 22.45 -21.14 -14.16
N ILE A 58 23.18 -20.06 -14.46
CA ILE A 58 23.71 -19.58 -15.78
C ILE A 58 22.85 -18.41 -16.34
N LEU A 59 23.36 -17.20 -16.65
CA LEU A 59 24.35 -16.84 -17.68
C LEU A 59 24.84 -15.37 -17.51
N SER A 60 25.99 -15.04 -18.11
CA SER A 60 26.79 -13.81 -18.12
C SER A 60 26.08 -12.43 -18.14
N ASN A 61 26.63 -11.52 -17.34
CA ASN A 61 26.19 -10.17 -16.98
C ASN A 61 26.17 -9.13 -18.13
N LYS A 62 25.01 -8.95 -18.76
CA LYS A 62 24.48 -7.61 -19.06
C LYS A 62 23.16 -7.52 -18.32
N SER A 63 23.03 -6.61 -17.34
CA SER A 63 21.83 -6.49 -16.51
C SER A 63 20.62 -6.26 -17.42
N ILE A 64 19.74 -7.26 -17.56
CA ILE A 64 18.51 -7.19 -18.37
C ILE A 64 17.72 -5.94 -18.02
N PHE A 65 17.70 -5.55 -16.74
CA PHE A 65 17.05 -4.33 -16.24
C PHE A 65 18.02 -3.17 -16.00
N GLY A 66 19.13 -3.12 -16.76
CA GLY A 66 20.15 -2.07 -16.67
C GLY A 66 19.58 -0.68 -16.97
N TYR A 67 18.57 -0.59 -17.83
CA TYR A 67 17.86 0.65 -18.16
C TYR A 67 16.95 1.16 -17.02
N LEU A 68 16.67 0.32 -16.02
CA LEU A 68 15.92 0.72 -14.82
C LEU A 68 16.84 1.17 -13.68
N GLN A 69 18.17 1.07 -13.83
CA GLN A 69 19.10 1.43 -12.75
C GLN A 69 18.95 2.91 -12.38
N PRO A 70 18.77 3.23 -11.08
CA PRO A 70 18.74 4.63 -10.67
C PRO A 70 20.07 5.28 -11.05
N PHE A 71 20.01 6.51 -11.55
CA PHE A 71 21.21 7.31 -11.77
C PHE A 71 22.02 7.37 -10.49
N SER A 72 23.30 6.98 -10.56
CA SER A 72 24.24 7.17 -9.47
C SER A 72 24.60 8.64 -9.44
N TYR A 73 24.04 9.38 -8.50
CA TYR A 73 24.42 10.78 -8.28
C TYR A 73 25.72 10.81 -7.48
N PRO A 74 26.69 11.66 -7.85
CA PRO A 74 27.97 11.77 -7.15
C PRO A 74 27.81 12.54 -5.83
N VAL A 75 26.88 12.11 -4.96
CA VAL A 75 26.61 12.73 -3.66
C VAL A 75 26.97 11.77 -2.53
N SER A 76 27.49 12.32 -1.43
CA SER A 76 27.72 11.56 -0.20
C SER A 76 26.44 11.51 0.63
N CYS A 77 25.73 10.38 0.59
CA CYS A 77 24.53 10.19 1.41
C CYS A 77 24.82 10.35 2.92
N GLU A 78 25.97 9.87 3.39
CA GLU A 78 26.39 9.98 4.79
C GLU A 78 26.48 11.44 5.23
N ASN A 79 27.18 12.27 4.46
CA ASN A 79 27.31 13.69 4.74
C ASN A 79 25.95 14.42 4.66
N LEU A 80 25.06 14.02 3.75
CA LEU A 80 23.69 14.55 3.70
C LEU A 80 22.87 14.20 4.95
N PHE A 81 22.99 12.97 5.47
CA PHE A 81 22.32 12.57 6.71
C PHE A 81 22.85 13.34 7.92
N GLU A 82 24.16 13.61 7.96
CA GLU A 82 24.81 14.44 8.98
C GLU A 82 24.60 15.96 8.78
N SER A 83 23.82 16.35 7.77
CA SER A 83 23.51 17.76 7.45
C SER A 83 24.77 18.61 7.16
N ASP A 84 25.77 18.01 6.50
CA ASP A 84 26.94 18.73 6.03
C ASP A 84 26.55 19.83 5.03
N SER A 85 27.03 21.05 5.30
CA SER A 85 26.60 22.22 4.55
C SER A 85 27.13 22.27 3.12
N ASP A 86 28.30 21.68 2.86
CA ASP A 86 28.93 21.72 1.54
C ASP A 86 28.37 20.62 0.64
N GLU A 87 28.14 19.42 1.18
CA GLU A 87 27.42 18.36 0.47
C GLU A 87 25.97 18.77 0.17
N LEU A 88 25.29 19.48 1.08
CA LEU A 88 23.95 20.00 0.83
C LEU A 88 23.94 20.99 -0.34
N LYS A 89 24.90 21.92 -0.40
CA LYS A 89 25.06 22.84 -1.54
C LYS A 89 25.34 22.08 -2.83
N HIS A 90 26.22 21.07 -2.78
CA HIS A 90 26.55 20.23 -3.93
C HIS A 90 25.33 19.49 -4.46
N ALA A 91 24.55 18.84 -3.58
CA ALA A 91 23.33 18.14 -3.95
C ALA A 91 22.27 19.09 -4.53
N LEU A 92 22.10 20.29 -3.96
CA LEU A 92 21.18 21.31 -4.49
C LEU A 92 21.60 21.82 -5.87
N ALA A 93 22.91 21.99 -6.10
CA ALA A 93 23.44 22.37 -7.42
C ALA A 93 23.14 21.28 -8.46
N LEU A 94 23.41 20.01 -8.14
CA LEU A 94 23.09 18.87 -9.01
C LEU A 94 21.59 18.78 -9.31
N LEU A 95 20.72 19.00 -8.33
CA LEU A 95 19.27 19.00 -8.54
C LEU A 95 18.82 20.06 -9.54
N SER A 96 19.48 21.21 -9.58
CA SER A 96 19.17 22.27 -10.53
C SER A 96 19.49 21.85 -11.98
N ASP A 97 20.58 21.11 -12.17
CA ASP A 97 20.98 20.56 -13.48
C ASP A 97 20.06 19.40 -13.93
N LEU A 98 19.58 18.61 -12.97
CA LEU A 98 18.69 17.47 -13.20
C LEU A 98 17.24 17.85 -13.51
N ARG A 99 16.87 19.13 -13.36
CA ARG A 99 15.51 19.61 -13.63
C ARG A 99 15.07 19.37 -15.09
N ASN A 100 16.03 19.13 -15.99
CA ASN A 100 15.81 18.77 -17.40
C ASN A 100 15.97 17.27 -17.70
N SER A 101 16.30 16.45 -16.70
CA SER A 101 16.40 14.99 -16.84
C SER A 101 15.00 14.37 -16.86
N SER A 102 14.68 13.61 -17.91
CA SER A 102 13.44 12.85 -17.98
C SER A 102 13.47 11.67 -17.00
N LEU A 103 12.44 11.55 -16.17
CA LEU A 103 12.14 10.33 -15.42
C LEU A 103 12.04 9.13 -16.38
N ILE A 104 12.25 7.92 -15.86
CA ILE A 104 12.06 6.71 -16.68
C ILE A 104 10.59 6.66 -17.11
N SER A 105 10.34 6.59 -18.41
CA SER A 105 8.98 6.46 -18.94
C SER A 105 8.32 5.19 -18.40
N ASP A 106 7.07 5.32 -17.95
CA ASP A 106 6.27 4.20 -17.43
C ASP A 106 6.16 3.04 -18.44
N GLN A 107 6.28 3.33 -19.74
CA GLN A 107 6.26 2.34 -20.82
C GLN A 107 7.43 1.34 -20.77
N TYR A 108 8.54 1.69 -20.11
CA TYR A 108 9.69 0.79 -19.96
C TYR A 108 9.45 -0.33 -18.94
N TYR A 109 8.39 -0.24 -18.14
CA TYR A 109 8.02 -1.29 -17.18
C TYR A 109 7.21 -2.41 -17.86
N ASN A 110 7.86 -3.18 -18.72
CA ASN A 110 7.26 -4.35 -19.36
C ASN A 110 8.05 -5.63 -18.99
N ILE A 111 7.82 -6.09 -17.76
CA ILE A 111 8.44 -7.30 -17.22
C ILE A 111 7.54 -8.49 -17.58
N THR A 112 8.10 -9.57 -18.11
CA THR A 112 7.36 -10.83 -18.36
C THR A 112 7.47 -11.78 -17.17
N LYS A 113 6.58 -12.78 -17.09
CA LYS A 113 6.56 -13.76 -16.00
C LYS A 113 7.88 -14.55 -15.89
N GLU A 114 8.49 -14.88 -17.03
CA GLU A 114 9.77 -15.59 -17.10
C GLU A 114 10.93 -14.74 -16.57
N GLN A 115 10.81 -13.42 -16.66
CA GLN A 115 11.83 -12.47 -16.22
C GLN A 115 11.75 -12.15 -14.72
N CYS A 116 10.70 -12.60 -14.00
CA CYS A 116 10.48 -12.22 -12.60
C CYS A 116 11.62 -12.62 -11.67
N ASN A 117 12.27 -13.78 -11.87
CA ASN A 117 13.43 -14.19 -11.06
C ASN A 117 14.62 -13.23 -11.25
N ILE A 118 14.86 -12.81 -12.49
CA ILE A 118 15.93 -11.87 -12.82
C ILE A 118 15.59 -10.46 -12.31
N TYR A 119 14.33 -10.06 -12.47
CA TYR A 119 13.82 -8.78 -11.98
C TYR A 119 14.01 -8.67 -10.46
N ARG A 120 13.52 -9.65 -9.69
CA ARG A 120 13.66 -9.68 -8.23
C ARG A 120 15.12 -9.64 -7.78
N SER A 121 15.97 -10.48 -8.37
CA SER A 121 17.40 -10.54 -8.00
C SER A 121 18.15 -9.24 -8.30
N GLN A 122 17.88 -8.59 -9.43
CA GLN A 122 18.56 -7.34 -9.82
C GLN A 122 17.99 -6.09 -9.14
N ARG A 123 16.68 -6.07 -8.88
CA ARG A 123 15.99 -4.84 -8.45
C ARG A 123 15.69 -4.83 -6.96
N PHE A 124 15.31 -5.96 -6.38
CA PHE A 124 14.91 -6.05 -4.98
C PHE A 124 16.02 -6.60 -4.08
N ASN A 125 17.17 -7.03 -4.62
CA ASN A 125 18.35 -7.50 -3.86
C ASN A 125 17.98 -8.22 -2.56
N GLU A 126 17.58 -9.49 -2.70
CA GLU A 126 17.03 -10.32 -1.62
C GLU A 126 17.87 -10.31 -0.34
N LYS A 127 19.18 -10.07 -0.42
CA LYS A 127 20.08 -9.94 0.74
C LYS A 127 19.64 -8.86 1.74
N PHE A 128 19.14 -7.70 1.28
CA PHE A 128 18.62 -6.64 2.18
C PHE A 128 17.27 -6.99 2.80
N HIS A 129 16.59 -8.02 2.27
CA HIS A 129 15.30 -8.48 2.74
C HIS A 129 15.40 -9.74 3.63
N HIS A 130 16.61 -10.31 3.79
CA HIS A 130 16.86 -11.49 4.61
C HIS A 130 17.26 -11.19 6.06
N GLU A 131 17.54 -9.93 6.43
CA GLU A 131 17.79 -9.49 7.81
C GLU A 131 16.51 -9.49 8.69
N ASP A 132 15.63 -10.47 8.50
CA ASP A 132 14.47 -10.64 9.34
C ASP A 132 14.76 -11.62 10.47
N THR A 133 14.87 -11.05 11.67
CA THR A 133 14.80 -11.80 12.93
C THR A 133 13.55 -12.68 12.96
N THR A 134 13.58 -13.78 13.71
CA THR A 134 12.41 -14.67 13.89
C THR A 134 11.16 -13.90 14.31
N LYS A 135 11.32 -12.81 15.08
CA LYS A 135 10.25 -11.91 15.50
C LYS A 135 9.57 -11.20 14.32
N ASN A 136 10.34 -10.68 13.36
CA ASN A 136 9.78 -9.99 12.19
C ASN A 136 8.98 -10.95 11.30
N ARG A 137 9.42 -12.22 11.19
CA ARG A 137 8.69 -13.25 10.42
C ARG A 137 7.33 -13.59 11.03
N GLN A 138 7.17 -13.44 12.34
CA GLN A 138 5.90 -13.70 13.05
C GLN A 138 4.98 -12.47 13.13
N PHE A 139 5.48 -11.29 12.76
CA PHE A 139 4.75 -10.03 12.81
C PHE A 139 4.64 -9.43 11.41
N SER A 140 3.80 -10.06 10.58
CA SER A 140 3.51 -9.57 9.23
C SER A 140 2.76 -8.24 9.27
N LEU A 141 3.15 -7.33 8.39
CA LEU A 141 2.46 -6.07 8.12
C LEU A 141 1.68 -6.18 6.81
N ALA A 142 0.65 -5.35 6.68
CA ALA A 142 -0.08 -5.14 5.44
C ALA A 142 0.06 -3.69 5.00
N PHE A 143 0.11 -3.46 3.69
CA PHE A 143 0.20 -2.13 3.11
C PHE A 143 -0.92 -1.93 2.09
N SER A 144 -1.68 -0.84 2.23
CA SER A 144 -2.57 -0.33 1.18
C SER A 144 -1.83 0.78 0.45
N ILE A 145 -1.46 0.56 -0.81
CA ILE A 145 -0.68 1.51 -1.60
C ILE A 145 -1.58 2.13 -2.65
N LEU A 146 -1.84 3.44 -2.53
CA LEU A 146 -2.49 4.19 -3.60
C LEU A 146 -1.45 4.60 -4.64
N MET A 147 -1.66 4.17 -5.88
CA MET A 147 -0.82 4.44 -7.04
C MET A 147 -1.62 5.27 -8.05
N TYR A 148 -1.10 6.43 -8.43
CA TYR A 148 -1.75 7.28 -9.45
C TYR A 148 -0.79 7.85 -10.50
N GLU A 149 0.53 7.87 -10.24
CA GLU A 149 1.54 8.38 -11.17
C GLU A 149 2.91 7.72 -10.98
N ASN A 150 3.74 7.70 -12.03
CA ASN A 150 5.16 7.34 -11.98
C ASN A 150 5.48 5.94 -11.41
N VAL A 151 5.61 4.96 -12.29
CA VAL A 151 5.90 3.55 -11.94
C VAL A 151 7.28 3.38 -11.29
N GLU A 152 8.24 4.24 -11.60
CA GLU A 152 9.57 4.20 -10.98
C GLU A 152 9.52 4.53 -9.48
N GLN A 153 8.76 5.55 -9.09
CA GLN A 153 8.55 5.90 -7.69
C GLN A 153 7.84 4.77 -6.94
N PHE A 154 6.83 4.17 -7.56
CA PHE A 154 6.17 2.99 -7.02
C PHE A 154 7.14 1.81 -6.83
N GLU A 155 7.94 1.46 -7.83
CA GLU A 155 8.95 0.40 -7.72
C GLU A 155 9.92 0.71 -6.56
N ARG A 156 10.39 1.96 -6.47
CA ARG A 156 11.31 2.39 -5.40
C ARG A 156 10.68 2.25 -4.02
N LEU A 157 9.45 2.72 -3.83
CA LEU A 157 8.71 2.56 -2.58
C LEU A 157 8.55 1.08 -2.25
N LEU A 158 8.00 0.29 -3.18
CA LEU A 158 7.75 -1.14 -2.98
C LEU A 158 9.05 -1.84 -2.60
N ARG A 159 10.15 -1.58 -3.30
CA ARG A 159 11.47 -2.13 -2.98
C ARG A 159 11.92 -1.81 -1.56
N ILE A 160 11.72 -0.59 -1.06
CA ILE A 160 12.15 -0.22 0.29
C ILE A 160 11.33 -0.98 1.35
N ILE A 161 10.02 -1.06 1.18
CA ILE A 161 9.10 -1.65 2.17
C ILE A 161 8.92 -3.16 2.01
N TYR A 162 9.28 -3.75 0.87
CA TYR A 162 8.98 -5.14 0.54
C TYR A 162 9.66 -6.10 1.51
N ARG A 163 8.89 -7.04 2.05
CA ARG A 163 9.37 -8.21 2.80
C ARG A 163 8.49 -9.40 2.46
N PRO A 164 9.05 -10.61 2.34
CA PRO A 164 8.31 -11.79 1.88
C PRO A 164 7.17 -12.20 2.82
N GLN A 165 7.24 -11.87 4.12
CA GLN A 165 6.19 -12.17 5.09
C GLN A 165 5.07 -11.12 5.16
N ASN A 166 5.26 -9.93 4.59
CA ASN A 166 4.28 -8.85 4.60
C ASN A 166 3.32 -8.99 3.41
N PHE A 167 2.25 -8.20 3.39
CA PHE A 167 1.26 -8.19 2.30
C PHE A 167 1.08 -6.78 1.74
N TYR A 168 0.87 -6.67 0.44
CA TYR A 168 0.77 -5.39 -0.25
C TYR A 168 -0.42 -5.43 -1.19
N CYS A 169 -1.36 -4.51 -1.02
CA CYS A 169 -2.42 -4.26 -2.00
C CYS A 169 -2.17 -2.95 -2.71
N ILE A 170 -2.19 -2.99 -4.03
CA ILE A 170 -1.95 -1.83 -4.87
C ILE A 170 -3.28 -1.42 -5.51
N HIS A 171 -3.75 -0.24 -5.12
CA HIS A 171 -4.88 0.41 -5.76
C HIS A 171 -4.34 1.39 -6.81
N VAL A 172 -4.53 1.08 -8.10
CA VAL A 172 -4.17 1.95 -9.22
C VAL A 172 -5.38 2.82 -9.54
N ASP A 173 -5.23 4.15 -9.48
CA ASP A 173 -6.29 5.08 -9.86
C ASP A 173 -6.84 4.72 -11.25
N ARG A 174 -8.16 4.65 -11.37
CA ARG A 174 -8.82 4.31 -12.63
C ARG A 174 -8.53 5.33 -13.74
N ASP A 175 -8.20 6.57 -13.39
CA ASP A 175 -7.81 7.61 -14.34
C ASP A 175 -6.32 7.57 -14.71
N ALA A 176 -5.51 6.70 -14.09
CA ALA A 176 -4.11 6.56 -14.43
C ALA A 176 -3.94 6.07 -15.89
N SER A 177 -2.81 6.43 -16.50
CA SER A 177 -2.53 6.05 -17.88
C SER A 177 -2.48 4.53 -18.05
N PRO A 178 -2.83 3.98 -19.23
CA PRO A 178 -2.69 2.55 -19.50
C PRO A 178 -1.26 2.02 -19.27
N ALA A 179 -0.25 2.87 -19.50
CA ALA A 179 1.14 2.53 -19.24
C ALA A 179 1.43 2.32 -17.75
N ILE A 180 0.85 3.15 -16.87
CA ILE A 180 0.96 2.98 -15.41
C ILE A 180 0.34 1.66 -14.97
N LEU A 181 -0.90 1.38 -15.41
CA LEU A 181 -1.59 0.15 -15.05
C LEU A 181 -0.83 -1.08 -15.53
N GLN A 182 -0.31 -1.04 -16.76
CA GLN A 182 0.48 -2.14 -17.31
C GLN A 182 1.81 -2.31 -16.56
N GLY A 183 2.51 -1.22 -16.27
CA GLY A 183 3.77 -1.24 -15.52
C GLY A 183 3.59 -1.83 -14.12
N VAL A 184 2.56 -1.40 -13.40
CA VAL A 184 2.23 -1.94 -12.08
C VAL A 184 1.86 -3.42 -12.19
N LYS A 185 1.02 -3.82 -13.15
CA LYS A 185 0.69 -5.25 -13.38
C LYS A 185 1.94 -6.10 -13.60
N SER A 186 2.86 -5.63 -14.44
CA SER A 186 4.11 -6.30 -14.75
C SER A 186 5.04 -6.46 -13.55
N ILE A 187 5.02 -5.51 -12.59
CA ILE A 187 5.75 -5.63 -11.32
C ILE A 187 5.02 -6.59 -10.37
N VAL A 188 3.71 -6.40 -10.16
CA VAL A 188 2.90 -7.15 -9.18
C VAL A 188 2.95 -8.65 -9.44
N GLN A 189 2.86 -9.09 -10.72
CA GLN A 189 2.91 -10.51 -11.07
C GLN A 189 4.21 -11.24 -10.65
N CYS A 190 5.26 -10.51 -10.29
CA CYS A 190 6.53 -11.09 -9.84
C CYS A 190 6.56 -11.42 -8.35
N PHE A 191 5.49 -11.13 -7.60
CA PHE A 191 5.43 -11.34 -6.16
C PHE A 191 4.10 -12.00 -5.76
N ASP A 192 4.17 -13.04 -4.94
CA ASP A 192 2.98 -13.79 -4.51
C ASP A 192 2.18 -13.05 -3.41
N ASN A 193 2.84 -12.15 -2.68
CA ASN A 193 2.31 -11.37 -1.56
C ASN A 193 2.00 -9.90 -1.91
N VAL A 194 2.07 -9.56 -3.21
CA VAL A 194 1.64 -8.26 -3.74
C VAL A 194 0.45 -8.51 -4.65
N ILE A 195 -0.65 -7.80 -4.44
CA ILE A 195 -1.89 -7.94 -5.21
C ILE A 195 -2.34 -6.60 -5.74
N LEU A 196 -3.07 -6.63 -6.87
CA LEU A 196 -3.86 -5.48 -7.30
C LEU A 196 -5.21 -5.50 -6.58
N ALA A 197 -5.71 -4.34 -6.20
CA ALA A 197 -7.06 -4.22 -5.66
C ALA A 197 -8.07 -4.78 -6.67
N SER A 198 -9.00 -5.59 -6.19
CA SER A 198 -10.09 -6.20 -6.98
C SER A 198 -11.00 -5.15 -7.60
N LYS A 199 -11.12 -3.99 -6.94
CA LYS A 199 -11.88 -2.84 -7.40
C LYS A 199 -11.03 -1.57 -7.39
N GLN A 200 -10.91 -0.95 -8.55
CA GLN A 200 -10.21 0.32 -8.76
C GLN A 200 -11.23 1.47 -8.82
N GLU A 201 -10.98 2.51 -8.04
CA GLU A 201 -11.79 3.73 -7.98
C GLU A 201 -11.13 4.85 -8.79
N LYS A 202 -11.96 5.74 -9.35
CA LYS A 202 -11.51 7.06 -9.84
C LYS A 202 -11.26 7.94 -8.62
N VAL A 203 -10.00 8.20 -8.26
CA VAL A 203 -9.69 8.91 -7.02
C VAL A 203 -9.74 10.43 -7.27
N LEU A 204 -10.76 11.07 -6.71
CA LEU A 204 -10.94 12.52 -6.84
C LEU A 204 -10.53 13.20 -5.54
N TYR A 205 -9.80 14.30 -5.67
CA TYR A 205 -9.31 15.07 -4.54
C TYR A 205 -10.45 15.49 -3.59
N ALA A 206 -10.21 15.32 -2.28
CA ALA A 206 -11.15 15.63 -1.21
C ALA A 206 -12.52 14.91 -1.27
N THR A 207 -12.64 13.83 -2.05
CA THR A 207 -13.87 13.02 -2.11
C THR A 207 -13.73 11.71 -1.35
N PHE A 208 -14.85 11.01 -1.16
CA PHE A 208 -14.88 9.69 -0.52
C PHE A 208 -14.11 8.62 -1.31
N SER A 209 -13.91 8.78 -2.63
CA SER A 209 -13.24 7.75 -3.43
C SER A 209 -11.79 7.52 -3.00
N ARG A 210 -11.11 8.52 -2.41
CA ARG A 210 -9.79 8.34 -1.79
C ARG A 210 -9.82 7.35 -0.62
N LEU A 211 -10.86 7.40 0.20
CA LEU A 211 -11.03 6.43 1.31
C LEU A 211 -11.50 5.09 0.77
N GLN A 212 -12.41 5.09 -0.21
CA GLN A 212 -12.91 3.86 -0.85
C GLN A 212 -11.77 3.03 -1.46
N ALA A 213 -10.77 3.67 -2.07
CA ALA A 213 -9.58 3.00 -2.59
C ALA A 213 -8.86 2.15 -1.52
N ASP A 214 -8.64 2.73 -0.34
CA ASP A 214 -8.04 2.00 0.78
C ASP A 214 -8.99 0.92 1.33
N LEU A 215 -10.30 1.17 1.39
CA LEU A 215 -11.29 0.18 1.84
C LEU A 215 -11.34 -1.04 0.92
N ASN A 216 -11.21 -0.85 -0.39
CA ASN A 216 -11.12 -1.94 -1.36
C ASN A 216 -9.86 -2.79 -1.08
N CYS A 217 -8.72 -2.15 -0.84
CA CYS A 217 -7.51 -2.87 -0.46
C CYS A 217 -7.62 -3.58 0.90
N MET A 218 -8.27 -2.97 1.90
CA MET A 218 -8.55 -3.63 3.18
C MET A 218 -9.41 -4.87 2.99
N HIS A 219 -10.43 -4.79 2.12
CA HIS A 219 -11.30 -5.90 1.80
C HIS A 219 -10.52 -7.06 1.18
N ASP A 220 -9.65 -6.78 0.21
CA ASP A 220 -8.84 -7.83 -0.43
C ASP A 220 -7.79 -8.40 0.53
N LEU A 221 -7.18 -7.57 1.37
CA LEU A 221 -6.14 -7.99 2.30
C LEU A 221 -6.68 -8.79 3.49
N ILE A 222 -7.95 -8.64 3.86
CA ILE A 222 -8.52 -9.31 5.04
C ILE A 222 -8.48 -10.84 4.92
N GLN A 223 -8.49 -11.37 3.69
CA GLN A 223 -8.42 -12.81 3.43
C GLN A 223 -7.10 -13.43 3.89
N TYR A 224 -6.02 -12.64 4.00
CA TYR A 224 -4.73 -13.10 4.52
C TYR A 224 -4.70 -12.97 6.06
N PRO A 225 -4.63 -14.09 6.82
CA PRO A 225 -4.84 -14.05 8.25
C PRO A 225 -3.61 -13.64 9.09
N SER A 226 -2.41 -13.65 8.49
CA SER A 226 -1.14 -13.55 9.20
C SER A 226 -0.77 -12.12 9.60
N TRP A 227 -1.17 -11.10 8.84
CA TRP A 227 -0.81 -9.72 9.14
C TRP A 227 -1.51 -9.15 10.38
N LYS A 228 -0.85 -8.20 11.05
CA LYS A 228 -1.29 -7.63 12.35
C LYS A 228 -1.81 -6.21 12.21
N TYR A 229 -1.13 -5.40 11.41
CA TYR A 229 -1.46 -4.01 11.17
C TYR A 229 -1.43 -3.72 9.68
N LEU A 230 -2.34 -2.86 9.25
CA LEU A 230 -2.36 -2.28 7.93
C LEU A 230 -1.93 -0.82 8.02
N LEU A 231 -1.00 -0.43 7.16
CA LEU A 231 -0.59 0.95 6.95
C LEU A 231 -1.03 1.37 5.54
N ASN A 232 -1.68 2.52 5.41
CA ASN A 232 -1.93 3.07 4.08
C ASN A 232 -0.84 4.08 3.69
N VAL A 233 -0.41 4.01 2.44
CA VAL A 233 0.62 4.88 1.88
C VAL A 233 0.27 5.27 0.45
N ALA A 234 0.75 6.43 -0.02
CA ALA A 234 0.72 6.79 -1.44
C ALA A 234 2.06 6.42 -2.11
N ASN A 235 2.07 6.23 -3.43
CA ASN A 235 3.28 5.87 -4.17
C ASN A 235 4.39 6.94 -4.14
N THR A 236 4.06 8.18 -3.77
CA THR A 236 4.98 9.32 -3.62
C THR A 236 5.56 9.45 -2.21
N GLU A 237 5.12 8.64 -1.26
CA GLU A 237 5.63 8.63 0.11
C GLU A 237 6.84 7.70 0.26
N LEU A 238 7.71 7.97 1.24
CA LEU A 238 8.87 7.13 1.55
C LEU A 238 8.96 6.89 3.06
N PRO A 239 9.30 5.66 3.49
CA PRO A 239 9.40 5.34 4.91
C PRO A 239 10.68 5.94 5.52
N LEU A 240 10.56 6.47 6.74
CA LEU A 240 11.69 6.94 7.57
C LEU A 240 12.13 5.92 8.62
N LYS A 241 11.57 4.72 8.57
CA LYS A 241 11.81 3.61 9.51
C LYS A 241 11.93 2.33 8.70
N SER A 242 12.88 1.49 9.08
CA SER A 242 13.03 0.14 8.54
C SER A 242 11.84 -0.74 8.92
N ASN A 243 11.67 -1.85 8.20
CA ASN A 243 10.64 -2.84 8.56
C ASN A 243 10.79 -3.33 10.01
N SER A 244 12.02 -3.55 10.47
CA SER A 244 12.27 -4.02 11.84
C SER A 244 11.89 -2.98 12.90
N GLU A 245 12.12 -1.69 12.62
CA GLU A 245 11.67 -0.61 13.50
C GLU A 245 10.14 -0.48 13.49
N LEU A 246 9.50 -0.58 12.33
CA LEU A 246 8.03 -0.60 12.23
C LEU A 246 7.44 -1.75 13.04
N VAL A 247 7.96 -2.98 12.89
CA VAL A 247 7.53 -4.14 13.70
C VAL A 247 7.72 -3.87 15.19
N LYS A 248 8.84 -3.27 15.59
CA LYS A 248 9.10 -2.93 16.99
C LYS A 248 8.07 -1.92 17.52
N ILE A 249 7.84 -0.83 16.81
CA ILE A 249 6.88 0.22 17.18
C ILE A 249 5.46 -0.36 17.28
N LEU A 250 5.01 -1.04 16.23
CA LEU A 250 3.65 -1.58 16.15
C LEU A 250 3.41 -2.73 17.13
N SER A 251 4.46 -3.44 17.56
CA SER A 251 4.36 -4.44 18.63
C SER A 251 4.03 -3.82 19.99
N ILE A 252 4.46 -2.56 20.24
CA ILE A 252 4.16 -1.81 21.48
C ILE A 252 2.69 -1.37 21.50
N TYR A 253 2.05 -1.25 20.33
CA TYR A 253 0.66 -0.82 20.27
C TYR A 253 -0.33 -1.87 20.78
N HIS A 254 0.08 -3.12 21.04
CA HIS A 254 -0.74 -4.14 21.72
C HIS A 254 -2.18 -4.35 21.19
N GLY A 255 -2.45 -4.01 19.93
CA GLY A 255 -3.78 -4.12 19.31
C GLY A 255 -4.48 -2.79 19.04
N TYR A 256 -3.97 -1.68 19.57
CA TYR A 256 -4.52 -0.34 19.38
C TYR A 256 -4.18 0.23 18.00
N ASN A 257 -5.11 1.01 17.45
CA ASN A 257 -4.89 1.75 16.21
C ASN A 257 -4.14 3.07 16.49
N ASP A 258 -3.44 3.58 15.48
CA ASP A 258 -2.79 4.88 15.54
C ASP A 258 -3.23 5.71 14.33
N ILE A 259 -4.03 6.74 14.61
CA ILE A 259 -4.67 7.60 13.62
C ILE A 259 -4.72 9.02 14.21
N GLU A 260 -4.28 10.01 13.43
CA GLU A 260 -4.35 11.41 13.85
C GLU A 260 -5.81 11.83 14.08
N GLY A 261 -6.14 12.17 15.32
CA GLY A 261 -7.43 12.74 15.69
C GLY A 261 -7.34 14.26 15.87
N ARG A 262 -8.15 15.03 15.13
CA ARG A 262 -8.27 16.48 15.33
C ARG A 262 -9.56 16.82 16.07
N TRP A 263 -9.45 17.05 17.38
CA TRP A 263 -10.62 17.42 18.22
C TRP A 263 -11.05 18.88 18.05
N LYS A 264 -10.09 19.81 17.88
CA LYS A 264 -10.35 21.27 17.90
C LYS A 264 -10.45 21.95 16.53
N SER A 265 -9.98 21.33 15.45
CA SER A 265 -10.10 21.89 14.08
C SER A 265 -11.28 21.28 13.33
N LYS A 266 -12.48 21.31 13.92
CA LYS A 266 -13.68 20.93 13.17
C LYS A 266 -13.90 21.99 12.09
N ASN A 267 -13.80 21.60 10.83
CA ASN A 267 -14.25 22.41 9.70
C ASN A 267 -15.64 21.87 9.32
N PRO A 268 -16.71 22.28 10.03
CA PRO A 268 -18.04 21.69 9.87
C PRO A 268 -18.55 21.81 8.44
N HIS A 269 -18.14 22.84 7.69
CA HIS A 269 -18.50 23.01 6.29
C HIS A 269 -18.15 21.80 5.41
N ARG A 270 -17.14 21.00 5.78
CA ARG A 270 -16.78 19.79 5.03
C ARG A 270 -17.81 18.67 5.16
N THR A 271 -18.60 18.64 6.23
CA THR A 271 -19.54 17.54 6.56
C THR A 271 -20.98 18.00 6.75
N GLU A 272 -21.23 19.30 6.85
CA GLU A 272 -22.57 19.89 7.02
C GLU A 272 -23.41 19.83 5.74
N TYR A 273 -22.76 19.80 4.59
CA TYR A 273 -23.40 19.81 3.28
C TYR A 273 -23.12 18.53 2.50
N VAL A 274 -24.03 18.22 1.58
CA VAL A 274 -23.77 17.24 0.54
C VAL A 274 -22.93 17.92 -0.55
N TRP A 275 -21.81 17.29 -0.89
CA TRP A 275 -20.92 17.77 -1.95
C TRP A 275 -21.14 16.92 -3.19
N GLN A 276 -21.45 17.57 -4.31
CA GLN A 276 -21.59 16.91 -5.60
C GLN A 276 -20.35 17.15 -6.44
N VAL A 277 -19.88 16.08 -7.09
CA VAL A 277 -18.81 16.16 -8.09
C VAL A 277 -19.44 16.68 -9.38
N ILE A 278 -18.89 17.77 -9.90
CA ILE A 278 -19.28 18.33 -11.20
C ILE A 278 -18.07 18.26 -12.11
N ASP A 279 -18.26 17.62 -13.26
CA ASP A 279 -17.29 17.61 -14.34
C ASP A 279 -17.48 18.89 -15.16
N THR A 280 -16.46 19.73 -15.25
CA THR A 280 -16.50 20.88 -16.18
C THR A 280 -16.12 20.42 -17.57
N VAL A 281 -17.09 20.42 -18.50
CA VAL A 281 -16.82 20.24 -19.93
C VAL A 281 -16.38 21.61 -20.49
N GLY A 282 -15.11 21.95 -20.28
CA GLY A 282 -14.48 23.12 -20.91
C GLY A 282 -13.80 22.71 -22.22
N GLY A 283 -14.02 23.47 -23.30
CA GLY A 283 -13.41 23.22 -24.61
C GLY A 283 -11.87 23.17 -24.54
N SER A 284 -11.30 22.12 -25.15
CA SER A 284 -9.87 21.77 -25.24
C SER A 284 -9.13 21.58 -23.90
N ASP A 285 -8.89 20.31 -23.56
CA ASP A 285 -7.80 19.77 -22.73
C ASP A 285 -7.71 20.11 -21.24
N GLN A 286 -8.79 20.56 -20.59
CA GLN A 286 -8.86 20.55 -19.11
C GLN A 286 -10.16 19.91 -18.60
N HIS A 287 -10.14 18.58 -18.51
CA HIS A 287 -11.12 17.84 -17.71
C HIS A 287 -10.76 17.97 -16.22
N GLY A 288 -11.34 18.95 -15.54
CA GLY A 288 -11.30 19.08 -14.09
C GLY A 288 -12.62 18.67 -13.45
N SER A 289 -12.59 17.79 -12.44
CA SER A 289 -13.75 17.57 -11.57
C SER A 289 -13.62 18.48 -10.34
N HIS A 290 -14.68 19.22 -10.02
CA HIS A 290 -14.71 20.09 -8.83
C HIS A 290 -15.91 19.78 -7.95
N LEU A 291 -15.77 20.09 -6.66
CA LEU A 291 -16.82 19.88 -5.67
C LEU A 291 -17.72 21.13 -5.59
N ARG A 292 -19.01 20.94 -5.86
CA ARG A 292 -20.05 21.95 -5.63
C ARG A 292 -20.87 21.57 -4.41
N LYS A 293 -21.05 22.54 -3.52
CA LYS A 293 -21.98 22.47 -2.40
C LYS A 293 -23.42 22.51 -2.92
N THR A 294 -24.26 21.60 -2.43
CA THR A 294 -25.73 21.66 -2.59
C THR A 294 -26.40 22.10 -1.31
#